data_AF-A0A7W1Q584-F1
#
_entry.id   AF-A0A7W1Q584-F1
#
_cell.length_a   1.000
_cell.length_b   1.000
_cell.length_c   1.000
_cell.angle_alpha   90.00
_cell.angle_beta   90.00
_cell.angle_gamma   90.00
#
_symmetry.space_group_name_H-M   'P 1'
#
loop_
_entity.id
_entity.type
_entity.pdbx_description
1 polymer ?
#
loop_
_entity_poly.entity_id
_entity_poly.type
_entity_poly.pdbx_seq_one_letter_code
_entity_poly.pdbx_strand_id
1 'polypeptide(L)'
;MRSFLKPVITLAFVTAGLCLAQAQPVGYAKAPVTIKCGVLLLPNPSGGEPTNADPYVFFNLEKRTDVKPASWVFVNPHGGSTFTRRQAGRWNTLTGTTNFSAGTRLNKNMAAYWEVELSQVANVADYDVLMVHAPGGISLNTAERDKLQAFIDAGGTLWFDKSFTQSVDGFNGFPVPFTTVATGANPQVVQPFHPILNYPFSLGYFDAAYMGSHNGGHAIVRQTLASIGLGGFGDIVQTMEPDFYRLNPIIANTSGISLGVAELGNGHFVVSSGNISSRINEPAGGTDIGLGRNSGPVAGTNFGAIPMTELKFVYNMIALSGGHPALSKGSRRHNASFDEIGAPLLQTWSDPT
;
A
#
# COMPACT_ATOMS: atom_id res chain seq x y z
N MET A 1 -96.63 13.10 10.47
CA MET A 1 -97.33 11.81 10.29
C MET A 1 -96.75 11.11 9.07
N ARG A 2 -96.35 9.82 9.20
CA ARG A 2 -95.89 8.87 8.15
C ARG A 2 -94.48 9.17 7.60
N SER A 3 -93.41 8.44 7.96
CA SER A 3 -93.03 7.06 7.57
C SER A 3 -93.03 6.84 6.06
N PHE A 4 -91.89 6.42 5.49
CA PHE A 4 -91.66 5.44 4.38
C PHE A 4 -90.18 5.61 3.91
N LEU A 5 -89.27 4.71 4.33
CA LEU A 5 -88.78 3.50 3.63
C LEU A 5 -87.76 3.79 2.50
N LYS A 6 -86.57 3.19 2.66
CA LYS A 6 -85.38 3.21 1.76
C LYS A 6 -85.62 2.41 0.47
N PRO A 7 -84.74 2.57 -0.55
CA PRO A 7 -83.68 1.56 -0.77
C PRO A 7 -82.33 2.23 -1.14
N VAL A 8 -81.21 2.03 -0.45
CA VAL A 8 -80.24 0.91 -0.51
C VAL A 8 -80.03 0.33 -1.92
N ILE A 9 -78.99 0.85 -2.60
CA ILE A 9 -78.23 0.13 -3.62
C ILE A 9 -76.77 0.19 -3.16
N THR A 10 -76.27 -0.93 -2.63
CA THR A 10 -74.88 -1.09 -2.19
C THR A 10 -74.10 -1.75 -3.32
N LEU A 11 -73.19 -0.99 -3.95
CA LEU A 11 -72.25 -1.52 -4.93
C LEU A 11 -71.02 -2.06 -4.19
N ALA A 12 -70.79 -3.37 -4.27
CA ALA A 12 -69.62 -4.03 -3.69
C ALA A 12 -68.40 -3.79 -4.59
N PHE A 13 -67.38 -3.09 -4.08
CA PHE A 13 -66.04 -3.08 -4.67
C PHE A 13 -65.13 -3.99 -3.84
N VAL A 14 -64.67 -5.07 -4.47
CA VAL A 14 -63.61 -5.94 -3.96
C VAL A 14 -62.27 -5.29 -4.33
N THR A 15 -61.59 -4.68 -3.35
CA THR A 15 -60.17 -4.31 -3.48
C THR A 15 -59.32 -5.37 -2.82
N ALA A 16 -58.64 -6.17 -3.65
CA ALA A 16 -57.61 -7.11 -3.22
C ALA A 16 -56.44 -6.35 -2.58
N GLY A 17 -56.03 -6.78 -1.39
CA GLY A 17 -54.89 -6.22 -0.68
C GLY A 17 -53.58 -6.53 -1.39
N LEU A 18 -52.86 -5.48 -1.82
CA LEU A 18 -51.45 -5.56 -2.15
C LEU A 18 -50.66 -5.58 -0.84
N CYS A 19 -50.25 -6.77 -0.40
CA CYS A 19 -49.16 -6.89 0.57
C CYS A 19 -47.87 -6.41 -0.13
N LEU A 20 -47.50 -5.15 0.12
CA LEU A 20 -46.15 -4.67 -0.18
C LEU A 20 -45.19 -5.43 0.74
N ALA A 21 -44.55 -6.47 0.21
CA ALA A 21 -43.36 -7.04 0.82
C ALA A 21 -42.30 -5.94 0.85
N GLN A 22 -42.15 -5.27 1.99
CA GLN A 22 -40.98 -4.44 2.23
C GLN A 22 -39.78 -5.38 2.28
N ALA A 23 -39.00 -5.41 1.20
CA ALA A 23 -37.65 -5.93 1.25
C ALA A 23 -36.91 -5.13 2.32
N GLN A 24 -36.72 -5.73 3.50
CA GLN A 24 -35.80 -5.18 4.47
C GLN A 24 -34.44 -5.10 3.77
N PRO A 25 -33.75 -3.94 3.79
CA PRO A 25 -32.38 -3.91 3.33
C PRO A 25 -31.62 -4.87 4.24
N VAL A 26 -31.25 -6.03 3.69
CA VAL A 26 -30.31 -6.95 4.33
C VAL A 26 -28.99 -6.19 4.32
N GLY A 27 -28.76 -5.44 5.38
CA GLY A 27 -27.47 -4.83 5.64
C GLY A 27 -26.50 -5.96 5.87
N TYR A 28 -25.82 -6.40 4.82
CA TYR A 28 -24.54 -7.09 5.00
C TYR A 28 -23.66 -6.08 5.73
N ALA A 29 -23.54 -6.24 7.04
CA ALA A 29 -22.45 -5.65 7.79
C ALA A 29 -21.18 -6.21 7.14
N LYS A 30 -20.57 -5.44 6.23
CA LYS A 30 -19.31 -5.86 5.62
C LYS A 30 -18.33 -6.07 6.76
N ALA A 31 -17.88 -7.32 6.93
CA ALA A 31 -16.91 -7.66 7.95
C ALA A 31 -15.68 -6.73 7.82
N PRO A 32 -15.09 -6.29 8.94
CA PRO A 32 -13.90 -5.46 8.88
C PRO A 32 -12.77 -6.25 8.21
N VAL A 33 -12.24 -5.71 7.12
CA VAL A 33 -11.05 -6.22 6.43
C VAL A 33 -9.83 -5.64 7.12
N THR A 34 -9.08 -6.49 7.80
CA THR A 34 -7.84 -6.09 8.47
C THR A 34 -6.69 -6.16 7.48
N ILE A 35 -6.08 -5.01 7.20
CA ILE A 35 -4.88 -4.89 6.36
C ILE A 35 -3.66 -4.84 7.27
N LYS A 36 -2.80 -5.85 7.18
CA LYS A 36 -1.58 -5.94 7.97
C LYS A 36 -0.44 -5.24 7.25
N CYS A 37 0.03 -4.11 7.77
CA CYS A 37 0.98 -3.27 7.07
C CYS A 37 2.11 -2.77 7.96
N GLY A 38 3.25 -2.47 7.33
CA GLY A 38 4.44 -2.00 8.03
C GLY A 38 5.38 -1.21 7.13
N VAL A 39 6.17 -0.36 7.76
CA VAL A 39 7.18 0.49 7.13
C VAL A 39 8.55 -0.09 7.45
N LEU A 40 9.27 -0.55 6.43
CA LEU A 40 10.56 -1.21 6.61
C LEU A 40 11.63 -0.19 7.02
N LEU A 41 12.35 -0.54 8.09
CA LEU A 41 13.60 0.08 8.47
C LEU A 41 14.74 -0.74 7.86
N LEU A 42 15.42 -0.15 6.89
CA LEU A 42 16.61 -0.73 6.28
C LEU A 42 17.88 -0.19 6.94
N PRO A 43 18.94 -1.00 7.06
CA PRO A 43 20.22 -0.53 7.56
C PRO A 43 20.72 0.67 6.74
N ASN A 44 21.28 1.69 7.42
CA ASN A 44 21.94 2.79 6.73
C ASN A 44 23.38 2.36 6.38
N PRO A 45 23.74 2.22 5.10
CA PRO A 45 25.09 1.80 4.70
C PRO A 45 26.17 2.83 5.08
N SER A 46 25.80 4.09 5.33
CA SER A 46 26.71 5.14 5.81
C SER A 46 26.87 5.16 7.34
N GLY A 47 26.27 4.21 8.06
CA GLY A 47 26.25 4.15 9.52
C GLY A 47 25.15 5.01 10.16
N GLY A 48 24.97 4.84 11.46
CA GLY A 48 23.90 5.51 12.23
C GLY A 48 22.63 4.68 12.36
N GLU A 49 21.64 5.23 13.05
CA GLU A 49 20.35 4.56 13.25
C GLU A 49 19.58 4.44 11.92
N PRO A 50 18.93 3.29 11.64
CA PRO A 50 18.00 3.16 10.52
C PRO A 50 16.93 4.24 10.57
N THR A 51 16.55 4.81 9.43
CA THR A 51 15.51 5.87 9.40
C THR A 51 14.52 5.67 8.27
N ASN A 52 13.35 6.26 8.45
CA ASN A 52 12.34 6.42 7.42
C ASN A 52 11.82 7.85 7.50
N ALA A 53 11.79 8.55 6.37
CA ALA A 53 11.34 9.95 6.34
C ALA A 53 9.82 10.07 6.54
N ASP A 54 9.07 9.02 6.19
CA ASP A 54 7.62 9.02 6.09
C ASP A 54 6.95 7.84 6.83
N PRO A 55 7.06 7.77 8.16
CA PRO A 55 6.58 6.62 8.93
C PRO A 55 5.05 6.54 9.07
N TYR A 56 4.29 7.58 8.70
CA TYR A 56 2.87 7.69 8.99
C TYR A 56 1.93 7.41 7.82
N VAL A 57 2.42 6.87 6.71
CA VAL A 57 1.59 6.58 5.53
C VAL A 57 0.35 5.75 5.89
N PHE A 58 0.51 4.64 6.60
CA PHE A 58 -0.61 3.77 6.99
C PHE A 58 -1.51 4.38 8.07
N PHE A 59 -0.94 5.15 9.00
CA PHE A 59 -1.73 5.91 9.97
C PHE A 59 -2.63 6.94 9.29
N ASN A 60 -2.08 7.67 8.32
CA ASN A 60 -2.78 8.69 7.57
C ASN A 60 -3.90 8.08 6.71
N LEU A 61 -3.65 6.92 6.08
CA LEU A 61 -4.68 6.13 5.40
C LEU A 61 -5.80 5.68 6.35
N GLU A 62 -5.49 5.35 7.60
CA GLU A 62 -6.50 4.97 8.59
C GLU A 62 -7.38 6.16 9.01
N LYS A 63 -6.79 7.35 9.11
CA LYS A 63 -7.43 8.59 9.60
C LYS A 63 -8.26 9.33 8.55
N ARG A 64 -8.00 9.12 7.27
CA ARG A 64 -8.79 9.69 6.16
C ARG A 64 -10.07 8.91 5.90
N THR A 65 -10.99 8.95 6.86
CA THR A 65 -12.28 8.23 6.81
C THR A 65 -13.21 8.67 5.70
N ASP A 66 -12.96 9.84 5.09
CA ASP A 66 -13.65 10.36 3.92
C ASP A 66 -13.31 9.63 2.62
N VAL A 67 -12.11 9.04 2.51
CA VAL A 67 -11.66 8.29 1.32
C VAL A 67 -11.48 6.80 1.62
N LYS A 68 -11.14 6.44 2.86
CA LYS A 68 -10.88 5.05 3.26
C LYS A 68 -12.10 4.15 2.97
N PRO A 69 -11.90 3.00 2.30
CA PRO A 69 -12.96 1.99 2.19
C PRO A 69 -13.51 1.63 3.58
N ALA A 70 -14.84 1.71 3.74
CA ALA A 70 -15.48 1.70 5.06
C ALA A 70 -15.15 0.48 5.94
N SER A 71 -14.86 -0.67 5.32
CA SER A 71 -14.54 -1.91 6.03
C SER A 71 -13.05 -2.05 6.39
N TRP A 72 -12.17 -1.18 5.90
CA TRP A 72 -10.73 -1.38 6.05
C TRP A 72 -10.18 -0.84 7.37
N VAL A 73 -9.37 -1.66 8.02
CA VAL A 73 -8.63 -1.31 9.24
C VAL A 73 -7.16 -1.66 9.03
N PHE A 74 -6.28 -0.69 9.28
CA PHE A 74 -4.84 -0.88 9.16
C PHE A 74 -4.24 -1.25 10.51
N VAL A 75 -3.39 -2.28 10.54
CA VAL A 75 -2.70 -2.71 11.76
C VAL A 75 -1.28 -3.12 11.44
N ASN A 76 -0.36 -2.90 12.37
CA ASN A 76 0.91 -3.63 12.35
C ASN A 76 0.70 -4.94 13.15
N PRO A 77 0.76 -6.14 12.52
CA PRO A 77 0.58 -7.42 13.21
C PRO A 77 1.62 -7.69 14.31
N HIS A 78 2.78 -7.05 14.24
CA HIS A 78 3.83 -7.11 15.25
C HIS A 78 4.06 -5.75 15.94
N GLY A 79 3.12 -4.82 15.79
CA GLY A 79 3.15 -3.55 16.49
C GLY A 79 2.98 -3.79 17.99
N GLY A 80 4.01 -3.49 18.77
CA GLY A 80 3.97 -3.61 20.23
C GLY A 80 2.97 -2.65 20.86
N SER A 81 2.53 -2.98 22.08
CA SER A 81 1.74 -2.05 22.92
C SER A 81 2.61 -1.08 23.70
N THR A 82 3.92 -1.34 23.76
CA THR A 82 4.91 -0.52 24.45
C THR A 82 6.22 -0.46 23.67
N PHE A 83 6.99 0.60 23.90
CA PHE A 83 8.34 0.73 23.38
C PHE A 83 9.24 -0.40 23.92
N THR A 84 9.97 -1.05 23.01
CA THR A 84 11.12 -1.86 23.39
C THR A 84 12.30 -0.96 23.78
N ARG A 85 13.27 -1.51 24.51
CA ARG A 85 14.52 -0.78 24.85
C ARG A 85 15.23 -0.25 23.60
N ARG A 86 15.25 -1.06 22.54
CA ARG A 86 15.88 -0.69 21.27
C ARG A 86 15.16 0.48 20.60
N GLN A 87 13.83 0.42 20.48
CA GLN A 87 13.05 1.49 19.87
C GLN A 87 13.20 2.80 20.64
N ALA A 88 13.12 2.76 21.98
CA ALA A 88 13.31 3.94 22.82
C ALA A 88 14.72 4.53 22.66
N GLY A 89 15.77 3.69 22.71
CA GLY A 89 17.15 4.12 22.49
C GLY A 89 17.35 4.79 21.13
N ARG A 90 16.85 4.16 20.06
CA ARG A 90 16.93 4.70 18.69
C ARG A 90 16.24 6.07 18.58
N TRP A 91 15.00 6.21 19.06
CA TRP A 91 14.28 7.49 18.98
C TRP A 91 14.90 8.58 19.84
N ASN A 92 15.49 8.23 20.99
CA ASN A 92 16.30 9.15 21.79
C ASN A 92 17.53 9.63 21.00
N THR A 93 18.26 8.72 20.33
CA THR A 93 19.41 9.07 19.47
C THR A 93 19.00 9.98 18.32
N LEU A 94 17.92 9.65 17.59
CA LEU A 94 17.47 10.42 16.43
C LEU A 94 16.97 11.83 16.80
N THR A 95 16.35 11.98 17.97
CA THR A 95 15.81 13.26 18.42
C THR A 95 16.79 14.09 19.26
N GLY A 96 17.89 13.48 19.70
CA GLY A 96 18.79 14.10 20.69
C GLY A 96 18.13 14.31 22.06
N THR A 97 17.15 13.48 22.42
CA THR A 97 16.40 13.57 23.70
C THR A 97 16.49 12.28 24.51
N THR A 98 15.92 12.27 25.73
CA THR A 98 15.79 11.08 26.59
C THR A 98 14.33 10.81 26.97
N ASN A 99 13.38 11.30 26.16
CA ASN A 99 11.95 11.29 26.46
C ASN A 99 11.30 9.90 26.27
N PHE A 100 11.98 8.97 25.60
CA PHE A 100 11.47 7.63 25.34
C PHE A 100 12.11 6.62 26.28
N SER A 101 11.29 5.79 26.92
CA SER A 101 11.74 4.70 27.79
C SER A 101 11.03 3.40 27.45
N ALA A 102 11.73 2.28 27.64
CA ALA A 102 11.14 0.96 27.42
C ALA A 102 9.93 0.77 28.35
N GLY A 103 8.86 0.16 27.83
CA GLY A 103 7.60 0.00 28.57
C GLY A 103 6.63 1.19 28.45
N THR A 104 7.06 2.33 27.90
CA THR A 104 6.14 3.42 27.56
C THR A 104 5.13 2.96 26.51
N ARG A 105 3.84 3.29 26.69
CA ARG A 105 2.77 2.89 25.78
C ARG A 105 3.02 3.39 24.36
N LEU A 106 2.88 2.48 23.40
CA LEU A 106 2.99 2.73 21.97
C LEU A 106 1.58 2.78 21.37
N ASN A 107 1.34 3.77 20.51
CA ASN A 107 0.05 4.01 19.85
C ASN A 107 0.25 4.12 18.33
N LYS A 108 -0.82 3.95 17.54
CA LYS A 108 -0.76 4.03 16.08
C LYS A 108 -0.30 5.39 15.52
N ASN A 109 -0.38 6.48 16.29
CA ASN A 109 0.15 7.78 15.88
C ASN A 109 1.65 7.92 16.15
N MET A 110 2.31 6.88 16.66
CA MET A 110 3.76 6.89 16.92
C MET A 110 4.48 6.11 15.83
N ALA A 111 5.60 6.64 15.34
CA ALA A 111 6.31 6.07 14.20
C ALA A 111 6.77 4.63 14.49
N ALA A 112 7.29 4.39 15.70
CA ALA A 112 7.71 3.07 16.17
C ALA A 112 6.63 1.97 16.13
N TYR A 113 5.33 2.33 16.06
CA TYR A 113 4.27 1.34 15.89
C TYR A 113 4.27 0.72 14.50
N TRP A 114 4.60 1.48 13.46
CA TRP A 114 4.56 1.03 12.06
C TRP A 114 5.90 0.49 11.57
N GLU A 115 6.98 0.83 12.25
CA GLU A 115 8.33 0.42 11.88
C GLU A 115 8.54 -1.09 12.01
N VAL A 116 9.05 -1.69 10.94
CA VAL A 116 9.38 -3.11 10.84
C VAL A 116 10.84 -3.23 10.52
N GLU A 117 11.61 -3.75 11.46
CA GLU A 117 13.00 -4.01 11.19
C GLU A 117 13.18 -5.38 10.53
N LEU A 118 13.65 -5.37 9.28
CA LEU A 118 13.74 -6.57 8.45
C LEU A 118 14.67 -7.64 9.07
N SER A 119 15.70 -7.22 9.80
CA SER A 119 16.62 -8.11 10.49
C SER A 119 15.94 -8.87 11.65
N GLN A 120 15.01 -8.22 12.36
CA GLN A 120 14.40 -8.73 13.60
C GLN A 120 13.03 -9.37 13.41
N VAL A 121 12.34 -9.06 12.31
CA VAL A 121 11.05 -9.68 12.03
C VAL A 121 11.24 -11.18 11.75
N ALA A 122 10.56 -11.99 12.56
CA ALA A 122 10.61 -13.44 12.48
C ALA A 122 9.84 -13.96 11.26
N ASN A 123 8.63 -13.43 11.04
CA ASN A 123 7.78 -13.83 9.92
C ASN A 123 7.27 -12.62 9.13
N VAL A 124 7.93 -12.31 8.02
CA VAL A 124 7.49 -11.25 7.10
C VAL A 124 6.17 -11.58 6.39
N ALA A 125 5.80 -12.85 6.30
CA ALA A 125 4.57 -13.28 5.62
C ALA A 125 3.29 -12.92 6.42
N ASP A 126 3.42 -12.50 7.67
CA ASP A 126 2.29 -12.01 8.47
C ASP A 126 1.80 -10.63 8.00
N TYR A 127 2.57 -9.92 7.17
CA TYR A 127 2.15 -8.66 6.56
C TYR A 127 1.45 -8.90 5.22
N ASP A 128 0.54 -8.01 4.86
CA ASP A 128 -0.05 -7.88 3.52
C ASP A 128 0.72 -6.86 2.68
N VAL A 129 1.20 -5.79 3.32
CA VAL A 129 1.86 -4.67 2.64
C VAL A 129 3.08 -4.23 3.43
N LEU A 130 4.23 -4.16 2.77
CA LEU A 130 5.44 -3.58 3.34
C LEU A 130 5.90 -2.43 2.45
N MET A 131 6.18 -1.27 3.06
CA MET A 131 6.67 -0.09 2.37
C MET A 131 8.14 0.14 2.64
N VAL A 132 8.91 0.51 1.62
CA VAL A 132 10.28 0.99 1.72
C VAL A 132 10.33 2.44 1.25
N HIS A 133 10.71 3.33 2.18
CA HIS A 133 10.94 4.74 1.89
C HIS A 133 12.05 5.30 2.80
N ALA A 134 13.30 5.08 2.43
CA ALA A 134 14.45 5.49 3.24
C ALA A 134 15.38 6.41 2.43
N PRO A 135 15.75 7.60 2.93
CA PRO A 135 16.77 8.42 2.28
C PRO A 135 18.14 7.73 2.33
N GLY A 136 19.00 8.07 1.36
CA GLY A 136 20.35 7.50 1.25
C GLY A 136 20.43 6.22 0.40
N GLY A 137 21.53 5.50 0.55
CA GLY A 137 21.79 4.27 -0.21
C GLY A 137 21.05 3.07 0.37
N ILE A 138 20.45 2.26 -0.49
CA ILE A 138 19.90 0.96 -0.12
C ILE A 138 20.77 -0.13 -0.74
N SER A 139 21.27 -1.02 0.11
CA SER A 139 21.95 -2.25 -0.28
C SER A 139 21.54 -3.33 0.73
N LEU A 140 20.89 -4.38 0.25
CA LEU A 140 20.38 -5.51 1.01
C LEU A 140 21.36 -6.67 0.94
N ASN A 141 21.57 -7.35 2.06
CA ASN A 141 22.29 -8.62 2.03
C ASN A 141 21.39 -9.76 1.52
N THR A 142 22.00 -10.92 1.23
CA THR A 142 21.27 -12.10 0.71
C THR A 142 20.12 -12.53 1.62
N ALA A 143 20.31 -12.53 2.94
CA ALA A 143 19.27 -12.96 3.87
C ALA A 143 18.08 -11.97 3.91
N GLU A 144 18.34 -10.67 3.80
CA GLU A 144 17.30 -9.64 3.70
C GLU A 144 16.53 -9.77 2.37
N ARG A 145 17.25 -9.96 1.27
CA ARG A 145 16.63 -10.17 -0.05
C ARG A 145 15.77 -11.44 -0.07
N ASP A 146 16.25 -12.54 0.49
CA ASP A 146 15.52 -13.80 0.59
C ASP A 146 14.26 -13.66 1.46
N LYS A 147 14.32 -12.87 2.55
CA LYS A 147 13.12 -12.52 3.33
C LYS A 147 12.11 -11.74 2.49
N LEU A 148 12.54 -10.71 1.76
CA LEU A 148 11.63 -9.93 0.91
C LEU A 148 11.06 -10.78 -0.23
N GLN A 149 11.87 -11.67 -0.81
CA GLN A 149 11.40 -12.65 -1.80
C GLN A 149 10.33 -13.55 -1.19
N ALA A 150 10.57 -14.12 -0.01
CA ALA A 150 9.61 -14.98 0.68
C ALA A 150 8.29 -14.26 1.02
N PHE A 151 8.36 -12.97 1.39
CA PHE A 151 7.18 -12.13 1.61
C PHE A 151 6.33 -11.98 0.34
N ILE A 152 6.96 -11.66 -0.79
CA ILE A 152 6.26 -11.49 -2.06
C ILE A 152 5.72 -12.84 -2.56
N ASP A 153 6.51 -13.92 -2.47
CA ASP A 153 6.10 -15.28 -2.83
C ASP A 153 4.89 -15.77 -2.00
N ALA A 154 4.81 -15.33 -0.74
CA ALA A 154 3.66 -15.60 0.12
C ALA A 154 2.41 -14.79 -0.29
N GLY A 155 2.51 -13.80 -1.17
CA GLY A 155 1.39 -12.98 -1.63
C GLY A 155 1.36 -11.56 -1.06
N GLY A 156 2.46 -11.12 -0.45
CA GLY A 156 2.63 -9.76 0.02
C GLY A 156 2.79 -8.75 -1.12
N THR A 157 2.43 -7.50 -0.84
CA THR A 157 2.73 -6.36 -1.70
C THR A 157 3.90 -5.59 -1.11
N LEU A 158 5.07 -5.66 -1.77
CA LEU A 158 6.21 -4.83 -1.42
C LEU A 158 6.14 -3.54 -2.24
N TRP A 159 6.12 -2.41 -1.56
CA TRP A 159 6.09 -1.09 -2.20
C TRP A 159 7.40 -0.36 -1.93
N PHE A 160 8.18 -0.13 -2.98
CA PHE A 160 9.31 0.77 -2.97
C PHE A 160 8.86 2.15 -3.48
N ASP A 161 9.04 3.19 -2.69
CA ASP A 161 8.79 4.57 -3.12
C ASP A 161 10.06 5.40 -3.01
N LYS A 162 10.47 5.98 -4.13
CA LYS A 162 11.74 6.71 -4.23
C LYS A 162 11.70 7.99 -3.39
N SER A 163 12.58 8.12 -2.39
CA SER A 163 12.81 9.42 -1.74
C SER A 163 13.73 10.33 -2.56
N PHE A 164 13.82 11.61 -2.19
CA PHE A 164 14.59 12.61 -2.95
C PHE A 164 16.06 12.19 -3.15
N THR A 165 16.77 11.87 -2.06
CA THR A 165 18.19 11.49 -2.05
C THR A 165 18.42 9.98 -2.04
N GLN A 166 17.40 9.17 -2.28
CA GLN A 166 17.55 7.71 -2.28
C GLN A 166 18.28 7.21 -3.53
N SER A 167 19.21 6.29 -3.32
CA SER A 167 19.84 5.47 -4.35
C SER A 167 19.68 4.00 -3.99
N VAL A 168 19.62 3.13 -4.99
CA VAL A 168 19.48 1.68 -4.81
C VAL A 168 20.66 1.01 -5.49
N ASP A 169 21.33 0.13 -4.76
CA ASP A 169 22.26 -0.83 -5.35
C ASP A 169 21.46 -1.82 -6.20
N GLY A 170 21.58 -1.68 -7.52
CA GLY A 170 20.86 -2.54 -8.46
C GLY A 170 21.31 -4.00 -8.46
N PHE A 171 22.40 -4.35 -7.77
CA PHE A 171 22.92 -5.72 -7.68
C PHE A 171 22.55 -6.38 -6.35
N ASN A 172 22.86 -5.72 -5.24
CA ASN A 172 22.48 -6.16 -3.89
C ASN A 172 21.20 -5.44 -3.46
N GLY A 173 20.17 -5.53 -4.30
CA GLY A 173 18.94 -4.79 -4.10
C GLY A 173 17.76 -5.70 -3.83
N PHE A 174 16.64 -5.31 -4.42
CA PHE A 174 15.38 -6.01 -4.30
C PHE A 174 15.33 -7.31 -5.11
N PRO A 175 14.28 -8.13 -4.92
CA PRO A 175 13.97 -9.27 -5.79
C PRO A 175 14.13 -8.99 -7.28
N VAL A 176 13.63 -7.85 -7.76
CA VAL A 176 13.87 -7.34 -9.12
C VAL A 176 14.97 -6.29 -9.08
N PRO A 177 16.04 -6.42 -9.89
CA PRO A 177 17.13 -5.45 -9.93
C PRO A 177 16.70 -4.17 -10.66
N PHE A 178 16.95 -3.02 -10.04
CA PHE A 178 16.77 -1.69 -10.64
C PHE A 178 17.67 -0.67 -9.95
N THR A 179 17.83 0.50 -10.57
CA THR A 179 18.37 1.68 -9.92
C THR A 179 17.41 2.85 -10.10
N THR A 180 17.74 3.99 -9.50
CA THR A 180 16.90 5.18 -9.52
C THR A 180 17.69 6.39 -9.97
N VAL A 181 17.04 7.29 -10.70
CA VAL A 181 17.63 8.55 -11.16
C VAL A 181 16.76 9.73 -10.76
N ALA A 182 17.39 10.89 -10.56
CA ALA A 182 16.72 12.17 -10.32
C ALA A 182 16.55 12.96 -11.62
N THR A 183 16.16 12.25 -12.69
CA THR A 183 15.90 12.79 -14.01
C THR A 183 14.63 12.18 -14.59
N GLY A 184 13.96 12.96 -15.42
CA GLY A 184 12.70 12.59 -16.05
C GLY A 184 11.88 13.84 -16.36
N ALA A 185 11.07 13.76 -17.40
CA ALA A 185 10.10 14.79 -17.78
C ALA A 185 8.92 14.14 -18.50
N ASN A 186 7.81 14.87 -18.60
CA ASN A 186 6.61 14.46 -19.33
C ASN A 186 6.13 13.05 -18.92
N PRO A 187 5.80 12.81 -17.63
CA PRO A 187 5.24 11.53 -17.24
C PRO A 187 3.92 11.27 -17.98
N GLN A 188 3.73 10.04 -18.45
CA GLN A 188 2.56 9.60 -19.19
C GLN A 188 2.07 8.26 -18.64
N VAL A 189 0.75 8.09 -18.56
CA VAL A 189 0.13 6.80 -18.28
C VAL A 189 0.24 5.94 -19.53
N VAL A 190 0.97 4.83 -19.43
CA VAL A 190 1.16 3.88 -20.53
C VAL A 190 0.22 2.68 -20.42
N GLN A 191 -0.31 2.40 -19.22
CA GLN A 191 -1.31 1.35 -18.99
C GLN A 191 -2.54 1.90 -18.26
N PRO A 192 -3.44 2.60 -18.97
CA PRO A 192 -4.56 3.32 -18.37
C PRO A 192 -5.60 2.42 -17.71
N PHE A 193 -5.65 1.13 -18.05
CA PHE A 193 -6.62 0.17 -17.52
C PHE A 193 -6.05 -0.72 -16.40
N HIS A 194 -4.79 -0.51 -15.99
CA HIS A 194 -4.21 -1.31 -14.92
C HIS A 194 -5.00 -1.12 -13.61
N PRO A 195 -5.30 -2.18 -12.83
CA PRO A 195 -6.11 -2.07 -11.62
C PRO A 195 -5.55 -1.09 -10.59
N ILE A 196 -4.22 -0.93 -10.53
CA ILE A 196 -3.56 0.05 -9.64
C ILE A 196 -4.03 1.50 -9.87
N LEU A 197 -4.57 1.82 -11.06
CA LEU A 197 -5.12 3.14 -11.37
C LEU A 197 -6.65 3.19 -11.31
N ASN A 198 -7.33 2.03 -11.16
CA ASN A 198 -8.77 1.94 -11.42
C ASN A 198 -9.59 1.24 -10.33
N TYR A 199 -8.98 0.51 -9.40
CA TYR A 199 -9.73 -0.27 -8.42
C TYR A 199 -9.08 -0.24 -7.04
N PRO A 200 -9.82 0.10 -5.95
CA PRO A 200 -11.26 0.41 -5.93
C PRO A 200 -11.60 1.83 -6.40
N PHE A 201 -10.62 2.69 -6.65
CA PHE A 201 -10.81 4.06 -7.10
C PHE A 201 -10.25 4.28 -8.50
N SER A 202 -10.98 5.00 -9.33
CA SER A 202 -10.44 5.52 -10.59
C SER A 202 -9.62 6.79 -10.34
N LEU A 203 -8.41 6.80 -10.87
CA LEU A 203 -7.51 7.94 -10.90
C LEU A 203 -7.56 8.60 -12.28
N GLY A 204 -7.68 9.93 -12.30
CA GLY A 204 -7.51 10.68 -13.54
C GLY A 204 -6.10 10.50 -14.09
N TYR A 205 -5.94 10.32 -15.40
CA TYR A 205 -4.63 10.01 -15.98
C TYR A 205 -3.60 11.13 -15.78
N PHE A 206 -4.04 12.38 -15.83
CA PHE A 206 -3.18 13.52 -15.54
C PHE A 206 -2.73 13.49 -14.07
N ASP A 207 -3.67 13.39 -13.14
CA ASP A 207 -3.33 13.36 -11.70
C ASP A 207 -2.44 12.16 -11.37
N ALA A 208 -2.71 10.99 -11.96
CA ALA A 208 -1.90 9.79 -11.81
C ALA A 208 -0.46 9.99 -12.30
N ALA A 209 -0.28 10.59 -13.49
CA ALA A 209 1.03 10.81 -14.08
C ALA A 209 1.92 11.74 -13.24
N TYR A 210 1.31 12.69 -12.52
CA TYR A 210 2.00 13.69 -11.71
C TYR A 210 1.89 13.44 -10.19
N MET A 211 1.55 12.21 -9.77
CA MET A 211 1.47 11.88 -8.32
C MET A 211 2.81 12.03 -7.60
N GLY A 212 2.71 12.39 -6.32
CA GLY A 212 3.85 12.49 -5.40
C GLY A 212 4.60 13.82 -5.50
N SER A 213 5.58 14.04 -4.62
CA SER A 213 6.29 15.32 -4.54
C SER A 213 7.24 15.60 -5.72
N HIS A 214 7.68 14.56 -6.44
CA HIS A 214 8.58 14.71 -7.59
C HIS A 214 7.86 15.05 -8.90
N ASN A 215 6.53 14.90 -8.98
CA ASN A 215 5.72 15.24 -10.17
C ASN A 215 6.29 14.67 -11.50
N GLY A 216 6.82 13.44 -11.46
CA GLY A 216 7.40 12.76 -12.63
C GLY A 216 8.83 13.18 -13.01
N GLY A 217 9.52 13.98 -12.20
CA GLY A 217 10.91 14.40 -12.44
C GLY A 217 11.99 13.35 -12.13
N HIS A 218 11.59 12.15 -11.70
CA HIS A 218 12.47 11.05 -11.28
C HIS A 218 12.06 9.76 -11.98
N ALA A 219 12.95 8.77 -12.03
CA ALA A 219 12.62 7.49 -12.67
C ALA A 219 13.30 6.30 -11.98
N ILE A 220 12.65 5.14 -12.14
CA ILE A 220 13.22 3.82 -11.92
C ILE A 220 13.75 3.33 -13.27
N VAL A 221 15.01 2.91 -13.31
CA VAL A 221 15.70 2.51 -14.53
C VAL A 221 16.45 1.20 -14.33
N ARG A 222 16.71 0.52 -15.45
CA ARG A 222 17.51 -0.70 -15.46
C ARG A 222 18.94 -0.41 -15.01
N GLN A 223 19.46 -1.22 -14.11
CA GLN A 223 20.90 -1.28 -13.85
C GLN A 223 21.57 -2.05 -14.98
N THR A 224 22.61 -1.47 -15.61
CA THR A 224 23.37 -2.14 -16.67
C THR A 224 24.78 -2.46 -16.22
N LEU A 225 25.43 -3.45 -16.82
CA LEU A 225 26.85 -3.72 -16.51
C LEU A 225 27.76 -2.52 -16.81
N ALA A 226 27.43 -1.74 -17.85
CA ALA A 226 28.13 -0.50 -18.17
C ALA A 226 28.04 0.53 -17.04
N SER A 227 26.90 0.60 -16.33
CA SER A 227 26.67 1.56 -15.24
C SER A 227 27.57 1.35 -14.01
N ILE A 228 28.27 0.22 -13.92
CA ILE A 228 29.24 -0.07 -12.85
C ILE A 228 30.67 -0.32 -13.37
N GLY A 229 30.96 0.10 -14.61
CA GLY A 229 32.29 -0.06 -15.20
C GLY A 229 32.62 -1.49 -15.63
N LEU A 230 31.63 -2.38 -15.72
CA LEU A 230 31.76 -3.75 -16.22
C LEU A 230 31.25 -3.90 -17.67
N GLY A 231 31.32 -2.83 -18.46
CA GLY A 231 31.02 -2.90 -19.90
C GLY A 231 31.91 -3.95 -20.58
N GLY A 232 31.30 -4.93 -21.25
CA GLY A 232 32.02 -6.03 -21.93
C GLY A 232 31.95 -7.39 -21.25
N PHE A 233 31.40 -7.49 -20.03
CA PHE A 233 31.16 -8.77 -19.33
C PHE A 233 29.73 -9.31 -19.51
N GLY A 234 29.03 -8.86 -20.57
CA GLY A 234 27.64 -9.21 -20.88
C GLY A 234 27.38 -10.71 -20.80
N ASP A 235 28.30 -11.51 -21.33
CA ASP A 235 28.17 -12.98 -21.45
C ASP A 235 28.17 -13.74 -20.12
N ILE A 236 28.67 -13.15 -19.03
CA ILE A 236 28.77 -13.81 -17.72
C ILE A 236 27.54 -13.50 -16.85
N VAL A 237 26.84 -12.38 -17.10
CA VAL A 237 25.74 -11.88 -16.25
C VAL A 237 24.44 -11.67 -17.06
N GLN A 238 24.28 -12.41 -18.16
CA GLN A 238 23.18 -12.25 -19.14
C GLN A 238 21.77 -12.36 -18.54
N THR A 239 21.60 -12.97 -17.36
CA THR A 239 20.28 -13.18 -16.73
C THR A 239 19.79 -11.99 -15.89
N MET A 240 20.65 -11.04 -15.52
CA MET A 240 20.26 -9.95 -14.61
C MET A 240 19.56 -8.78 -15.31
N GLU A 241 20.02 -8.37 -16.50
CA GLU A 241 19.37 -7.30 -17.25
C GLU A 241 17.93 -7.64 -17.71
N PRO A 242 17.62 -8.91 -18.08
CA PRO A 242 16.26 -9.34 -18.36
C PRO A 242 15.29 -9.22 -17.18
N ASP A 243 15.78 -9.40 -15.94
CA ASP A 243 14.89 -9.41 -14.77
C ASP A 243 14.23 -8.05 -14.51
N PHE A 244 14.85 -6.94 -14.95
CA PHE A 244 14.22 -5.63 -14.91
C PHE A 244 12.91 -5.58 -15.73
N TYR A 245 12.81 -6.34 -16.83
CA TYR A 245 11.61 -6.38 -17.66
C TYR A 245 10.42 -7.06 -16.98
N ARG A 246 10.60 -7.68 -15.80
CA ARG A 246 9.48 -8.12 -14.96
C ARG A 246 8.66 -6.93 -14.42
N LEU A 247 9.26 -5.74 -14.33
CA LEU A 247 8.53 -4.52 -13.98
C LEU A 247 7.70 -4.06 -15.18
N ASN A 248 6.40 -4.27 -15.08
CA ASN A 248 5.43 -3.76 -16.02
C ASN A 248 5.24 -2.24 -15.81
N PRO A 249 5.64 -1.38 -16.77
CA PRO A 249 5.50 0.07 -16.62
C PRO A 249 4.03 0.47 -16.72
N ILE A 250 3.52 1.17 -15.71
CA ILE A 250 2.16 1.72 -15.69
C ILE A 250 2.19 3.21 -16.03
N ILE A 251 3.18 3.91 -15.49
CA ILE A 251 3.48 5.31 -15.80
C ILE A 251 4.96 5.38 -16.13
N ALA A 252 5.30 6.03 -17.24
CA ALA A 252 6.67 6.23 -17.68
C ALA A 252 6.92 7.71 -18.00
N ASN A 253 8.16 8.14 -17.89
CA ASN A 253 8.61 9.46 -18.31
C ASN A 253 9.77 9.33 -19.30
N THR A 254 10.39 10.45 -19.70
CA THR A 254 11.50 10.44 -20.65
C THR A 254 12.76 9.68 -20.17
N SER A 255 12.89 9.37 -18.89
CA SER A 255 14.05 8.67 -18.32
C SER A 255 13.79 7.21 -17.99
N GLY A 256 12.55 6.83 -17.67
CA GLY A 256 12.21 5.45 -17.35
C GLY A 256 10.84 5.29 -16.70
N ILE A 257 10.74 4.32 -15.79
CA ILE A 257 9.49 3.97 -15.13
C ILE A 257 9.23 4.96 -13.99
N SER A 258 8.08 5.64 -14.02
CA SER A 258 7.62 6.47 -12.90
C SER A 258 6.82 5.65 -11.88
N LEU A 259 5.99 4.73 -12.36
CA LEU A 259 5.25 3.73 -11.59
C LEU A 259 5.30 2.39 -12.33
N GLY A 260 5.76 1.34 -11.67
CA GLY A 260 5.81 -0.01 -12.23
C GLY A 260 5.33 -1.05 -11.24
N VAL A 261 4.83 -2.16 -11.78
CA VAL A 261 4.37 -3.32 -11.00
C VAL A 261 4.98 -4.57 -11.58
N ALA A 262 5.63 -5.40 -10.75
CA ALA A 262 6.01 -6.75 -11.11
C ALA A 262 5.16 -7.73 -10.32
N GLU A 263 4.54 -8.68 -11.00
CA GLU A 263 3.92 -9.85 -10.37
C GLU A 263 5.01 -10.90 -10.14
N LEU A 264 5.21 -11.30 -8.88
CA LEU A 264 6.24 -12.27 -8.48
C LEU A 264 5.60 -13.25 -7.50
N GLY A 265 5.76 -14.55 -7.76
CA GLY A 265 5.12 -15.58 -6.95
C GLY A 265 3.60 -15.35 -6.86
N ASN A 266 3.06 -15.17 -5.65
CA ASN A 266 1.65 -14.87 -5.43
C ASN A 266 1.36 -13.39 -5.14
N GLY A 267 2.40 -12.55 -5.16
CA GLY A 267 2.37 -11.17 -4.67
C GLY A 267 2.82 -10.16 -5.72
N HIS A 268 3.04 -8.93 -5.26
CA HIS A 268 3.37 -7.82 -6.13
C HIS A 268 4.58 -7.07 -5.59
N PHE A 269 5.45 -6.66 -6.51
CA PHE A 269 6.46 -5.66 -6.24
C PHE A 269 6.11 -4.36 -6.99
N VAL A 270 5.78 -3.32 -6.24
CA VAL A 270 5.38 -2.02 -6.76
C VAL A 270 6.53 -1.04 -6.54
N VAL A 271 6.93 -0.38 -7.61
CA VAL A 271 7.97 0.67 -7.56
C VAL A 271 7.37 1.99 -8.01
N SER A 272 7.57 3.04 -7.24
CA SER A 272 7.22 4.41 -7.60
C SER A 272 8.43 5.32 -7.44
N SER A 273 8.58 6.25 -8.37
CA SER A 273 9.63 7.28 -8.31
C SER A 273 9.12 8.65 -7.87
N GLY A 274 7.79 8.79 -7.73
CA GLY A 274 7.11 10.06 -7.50
C GLY A 274 7.29 10.65 -6.10
N ASN A 275 7.84 9.88 -5.15
CA ASN A 275 7.82 10.23 -3.74
C ASN A 275 6.39 10.50 -3.24
N ILE A 276 5.57 9.47 -3.42
CA ILE A 276 4.13 9.44 -3.10
C ILE A 276 3.93 9.36 -1.59
N SER A 277 4.79 8.62 -0.89
CA SER A 277 4.77 8.46 0.57
C SER A 277 4.97 9.79 1.29
N SER A 278 5.95 10.63 0.91
CA SER A 278 6.07 11.99 1.46
C SER A 278 4.82 12.82 1.22
N ARG A 279 4.19 12.68 0.04
CA ARG A 279 2.98 13.43 -0.28
C ARG A 279 1.77 12.99 0.57
N ILE A 280 1.79 11.77 1.11
CA ILE A 280 0.80 11.28 2.09
C ILE A 280 1.18 11.67 3.53
N ASN A 281 2.46 11.64 3.85
CA ASN A 281 2.98 11.78 5.22
C ASN A 281 3.15 13.25 5.65
N GLU A 282 3.86 14.04 4.85
CA GLU A 282 4.28 15.41 5.20
C GLU A 282 3.11 16.38 5.43
N PRO A 283 2.02 16.38 4.64
CA PRO A 283 0.95 17.37 4.80
C PRO A 283 0.16 17.22 6.10
N ALA A 284 0.21 16.06 6.75
CA ALA A 284 -0.39 15.86 8.08
C ALA A 284 0.23 16.80 9.14
N GLY A 285 1.38 17.41 8.85
CA GLY A 285 2.14 18.21 9.80
C GLY A 285 2.81 17.33 10.86
N GLY A 286 3.55 17.91 11.78
CA GLY A 286 4.30 17.16 12.80
C GLY A 286 5.71 17.69 12.96
N THR A 287 6.50 17.02 13.80
CA THR A 287 7.90 17.38 14.01
C THR A 287 8.77 16.91 12.84
N ASP A 288 9.72 17.75 12.45
CA ASP A 288 10.80 17.40 11.52
C ASP A 288 12.09 17.19 12.32
N ILE A 289 12.68 16.01 12.19
CA ILE A 289 13.95 15.64 12.85
C ILE A 289 15.15 15.75 11.90
N GLY A 290 15.01 16.49 10.80
CA GLY A 290 16.04 16.66 9.76
C GLY A 290 15.96 15.61 8.65
N LEU A 291 14.85 14.87 8.55
CA LEU A 291 14.64 13.81 7.56
C LEU A 291 13.47 14.10 6.60
N GLY A 292 12.67 15.12 6.88
CA GLY A 292 11.43 15.40 6.17
C GLY A 292 10.35 15.89 7.13
N ARG A 293 9.32 16.53 6.60
CA ARG A 293 8.20 16.99 7.46
C ARG A 293 7.46 15.78 8.02
N ASN A 294 7.02 15.87 9.27
CA ASN A 294 6.34 14.75 9.93
C ASN A 294 7.18 13.46 9.98
N SER A 295 8.50 13.60 10.16
CA SER A 295 9.46 12.48 10.33
C SER A 295 9.74 12.15 11.79
N GLY A 296 9.20 12.95 12.72
CA GLY A 296 9.40 12.79 14.15
C GLY A 296 8.75 11.53 14.76
N PRO A 297 8.76 11.41 16.09
CA PRO A 297 8.25 10.23 16.79
C PRO A 297 6.72 10.18 16.88
N VAL A 298 6.03 11.32 16.78
CA VAL A 298 4.56 11.43 16.83
C VAL A 298 4.03 12.14 15.58
N ALA A 299 2.99 11.56 14.98
CA ALA A 299 2.34 12.07 13.79
C ALA A 299 1.64 13.41 14.04
N GLY A 300 1.61 14.27 13.02
CA GLY A 300 0.65 15.38 13.00
C GLY A 300 -0.79 14.93 12.74
N THR A 301 -1.66 15.92 12.67
CA THR A 301 -3.12 15.74 12.69
C THR A 301 -3.86 16.51 11.60
N ASN A 302 -3.14 17.18 10.70
CA ASN A 302 -3.72 17.93 9.58
C ASN A 302 -4.10 17.01 8.42
N PHE A 303 -4.97 16.04 8.68
CA PHE A 303 -5.34 15.02 7.69
C PHE A 303 -6.02 15.63 6.44
N GLY A 304 -6.71 16.77 6.60
CA GLY A 304 -7.37 17.48 5.51
C GLY A 304 -6.41 18.02 4.44
N ALA A 305 -5.13 18.25 4.78
CA ALA A 305 -4.13 18.69 3.81
C ALA A 305 -3.54 17.56 2.95
N ILE A 306 -3.85 16.30 3.28
CA ILE A 306 -3.33 15.14 2.54
C ILE A 306 -4.07 15.03 1.18
N PRO A 307 -3.36 14.96 0.05
CA PRO A 307 -4.00 14.84 -1.26
C PRO A 307 -4.79 13.53 -1.44
N MET A 308 -5.94 13.60 -2.10
CA MET A 308 -6.80 12.42 -2.32
C MET A 308 -6.25 11.44 -3.35
N THR A 309 -5.53 11.92 -4.37
CA THR A 309 -5.02 11.09 -5.47
C THR A 309 -4.07 10.02 -4.96
N GLU A 310 -3.12 10.40 -4.11
CA GLU A 310 -2.14 9.51 -3.50
C GLU A 310 -2.78 8.52 -2.53
N LEU A 311 -3.78 8.95 -1.75
CA LEU A 311 -4.56 8.05 -0.90
C LEU A 311 -5.28 6.98 -1.72
N LYS A 312 -5.99 7.39 -2.78
CA LYS A 312 -6.69 6.49 -3.71
C LYS A 312 -5.72 5.52 -4.38
N PHE A 313 -4.56 5.99 -4.84
CA PHE A 313 -3.51 5.13 -5.37
C PHE A 313 -3.08 4.05 -4.38
N VAL A 314 -2.81 4.41 -3.12
CA VAL A 314 -2.39 3.41 -2.14
C VAL A 314 -3.52 2.44 -1.83
N TYR A 315 -4.79 2.87 -1.73
CA TYR A 315 -5.90 1.94 -1.60
C TYR A 315 -6.00 0.98 -2.80
N ASN A 316 -5.75 1.46 -4.02
CA ASN A 316 -5.74 0.61 -5.20
C ASN A 316 -4.60 -0.42 -5.17
N MET A 317 -3.41 0.03 -4.79
CA MET A 317 -2.23 -0.82 -4.64
C MET A 317 -2.47 -1.94 -3.62
N ILE A 318 -3.09 -1.62 -2.48
CA ILE A 318 -3.44 -2.62 -1.46
C ILE A 318 -4.49 -3.58 -2.01
N ALA A 319 -5.45 -3.09 -2.81
CA ALA A 319 -6.46 -3.93 -3.43
C ALA A 319 -5.93 -4.85 -4.54
N LEU A 320 -4.73 -4.63 -5.10
CA LEU A 320 -4.10 -5.58 -6.04
C LEU A 320 -4.02 -6.99 -5.43
N SER A 321 -3.73 -7.05 -4.13
CA SER A 321 -3.70 -8.31 -3.40
C SER A 321 -5.09 -8.92 -3.17
N GLY A 322 -6.16 -8.12 -3.17
CA GLY A 322 -7.55 -8.59 -3.01
C GLY A 322 -8.26 -8.94 -4.33
N GLY A 323 -7.89 -8.32 -5.45
CA GLY A 323 -8.56 -8.46 -6.76
C GLY A 323 -8.18 -9.69 -7.58
N HIS A 324 -7.18 -10.47 -7.13
CA HIS A 324 -6.76 -11.72 -7.76
C HIS A 324 -6.90 -12.91 -6.80
N PRO A 325 -8.11 -13.47 -6.63
CA PRO A 325 -8.26 -14.82 -6.11
C PRO A 325 -7.85 -15.80 -7.21
N ALA A 326 -6.56 -16.05 -7.38
CA ALA A 326 -6.17 -17.31 -7.99
C ALA A 326 -6.66 -18.42 -7.04
N LEU A 327 -7.38 -19.42 -7.58
CA LEU A 327 -7.92 -20.61 -6.89
C LEU A 327 -6.87 -21.44 -6.10
N SER A 328 -5.63 -20.97 -6.02
CA SER A 328 -4.53 -21.54 -5.26
C SER A 328 -3.54 -20.45 -4.81
N LYS A 329 -3.97 -19.47 -4.01
CA LYS A 329 -2.99 -18.69 -3.23
C LYS A 329 -2.31 -19.64 -2.23
N GLY A 330 -1.01 -19.85 -2.44
CA GLY A 330 -0.28 -21.03 -1.97
C GLY A 330 -0.35 -21.30 -0.47
N SER A 331 -0.11 -22.57 -0.09
CA SER A 331 -0.17 -23.09 1.29
C SER A 331 0.85 -22.49 2.27
N ARG A 332 1.57 -21.44 1.87
CA ARG A 332 2.66 -20.82 2.64
C ARG A 332 2.20 -19.66 3.52
N ARG A 333 0.96 -19.19 3.38
CA ARG A 333 0.34 -18.24 4.33
C ARG A 333 -0.47 -18.96 5.39
N HIS A 334 -0.14 -18.77 6.66
CA HIS A 334 -1.08 -19.01 7.75
C HIS A 334 -2.07 -17.82 7.78
N ASN A 335 -3.37 -18.07 7.61
CA ASN A 335 -4.44 -17.06 7.60
C ASN A 335 -4.46 -16.10 6.39
N ALA A 336 -4.41 -16.62 5.15
CA ALA A 336 -4.74 -15.82 3.97
C ALA A 336 -6.24 -15.47 3.98
N SER A 337 -6.60 -14.26 4.42
CA SER A 337 -7.96 -13.73 4.31
C SER A 337 -7.98 -12.54 3.35
N PHE A 338 -7.96 -12.82 2.05
CA PHE A 338 -8.54 -11.87 1.11
C PHE A 338 -9.98 -12.32 0.92
N ASP A 339 -10.87 -11.74 1.73
CA ASP A 339 -12.30 -11.92 1.56
C ASP A 339 -12.68 -11.34 0.19
N GLU A 340 -13.42 -12.13 -0.59
CA GLU A 340 -13.75 -11.84 -1.98
C GLU A 340 -14.61 -10.56 -2.02
N ILE A 341 -14.04 -9.43 -2.43
CA ILE A 341 -14.83 -8.20 -2.63
C ILE A 341 -15.57 -8.35 -3.96
N GLY A 342 -16.66 -9.12 -3.91
CA GLY A 342 -17.52 -9.42 -5.04
C GLY A 342 -17.90 -10.90 -5.00
N ALA A 343 -19.09 -11.22 -4.50
CA ALA A 343 -19.59 -12.59 -4.51
C ALA A 343 -19.47 -13.19 -5.91
N PRO A 344 -18.90 -14.40 -6.08
CA PRO A 344 -19.01 -15.10 -7.34
C PRO A 344 -20.48 -15.46 -7.48
N LEU A 345 -21.15 -14.91 -8.49
CA LEU A 345 -22.46 -15.37 -8.93
C LEU A 345 -22.29 -16.78 -9.52
N LEU A 346 -22.09 -17.77 -8.66
CA LEU A 346 -22.19 -19.17 -9.03
C LEU A 346 -23.67 -19.48 -9.20
N GLN A 347 -24.07 -19.61 -10.46
CA GLN A 347 -25.36 -20.16 -10.84
C GLN A 347 -25.51 -21.53 -10.18
N THR A 348 -26.40 -21.64 -9.20
CA THR A 348 -26.77 -22.93 -8.63
C THR A 348 -27.57 -23.66 -9.70
N TRP A 349 -27.06 -24.79 -10.16
CA TRP A 349 -27.81 -25.67 -11.05
C TRP A 349 -29.08 -26.11 -10.32
N SER A 350 -30.24 -25.74 -10.86
CA SER A 350 -31.52 -26.33 -10.48
C SER A 350 -31.84 -27.43 -11.48
N ASP A 351 -32.08 -28.64 -10.99
CA ASP A 351 -32.55 -29.74 -11.82
C ASP A 351 -33.93 -29.40 -12.43
N PRO A 352 -34.18 -29.75 -13.70
CA PRO A 352 -35.51 -29.64 -14.28
C PRO A 352 -36.45 -30.66 -13.62
N THR A 353 -37.57 -30.17 -13.09
CA THR A 353 -38.72 -30.99 -12.66
C THR A 353 -39.43 -31.62 -13.83
#